data_AF-A0A399YJB4-F1
#
_entry.id   AF-A0A399YJB4-F1
#
_cell.length_a   1.000
_cell.length_b   1.000
_cell.length_c   1.000
_cell.angle_alpha   90.00
_cell.angle_beta   90.00
_cell.angle_gamma   90.00
#
_symmetry.space_group_name_H-M   'P 1'
#
loop_
_entity.id
_entity.type
_entity.pdbx_description
1 polymer ?
#
loop_
_entity_poly.entity_id
_entity_poly.type
_entity_poly.pdbx_seq_one_letter_code
_entity_poly.pdbx_strand_id
1 'polypeptide(L)'
;MLFWNGWNSAPLAHADADACQLVWNHIHAPQVSAQDILYSVHALNANDVWAVGSADGATLTAHWDGSAWSIVTSPNAASGANELRAAFGSAANDVWAVGHNRISDTETRALLLHWDGSAWNMLPAPLGNVNHALAAIDGLNANNVWAVGWYQDGCFCAK
;
A
#
# COMPACT_ATOMS: atom_id res chain seq x y z
N MET A 1 10.86 -1.07 -4.02
CA MET A 1 10.11 0.14 -4.41
C MET A 1 11.05 1.31 -4.61
N LEU A 2 10.75 2.21 -5.55
CA LEU A 2 11.61 3.33 -5.98
C LEU A 2 10.86 4.66 -5.73
N PHE A 3 11.55 5.75 -5.36
CA PHE A 3 10.94 7.08 -5.13
C PHE A 3 11.68 8.22 -5.84
N TRP A 4 10.96 9.33 -6.08
CA TRP A 4 11.36 10.52 -6.85
C TRP A 4 11.17 11.81 -6.02
N ASN A 5 12.13 12.76 -6.08
CA ASN A 5 12.18 13.93 -5.18
C ASN A 5 12.10 15.31 -5.89
N GLY A 6 11.18 15.52 -6.84
CA GLY A 6 10.75 16.86 -7.28
C GLY A 6 11.65 17.64 -8.28
N TRP A 7 11.08 18.66 -8.93
CA TRP A 7 11.74 19.54 -9.92
C TRP A 7 12.07 20.91 -9.33
N ASN A 8 13.33 21.36 -9.42
CA ASN A 8 13.69 22.78 -9.25
C ASN A 8 14.16 23.36 -10.58
N SER A 9 13.57 24.48 -10.99
CA SER A 9 13.86 25.18 -12.24
C SER A 9 14.55 26.53 -11.99
N ALA A 10 15.82 26.68 -12.36
CA ALA A 10 16.47 27.94 -12.81
C ALA A 10 17.89 27.64 -13.39
N PRO A 11 18.56 28.52 -14.16
CA PRO A 11 18.93 28.28 -15.56
C PRO A 11 20.43 27.98 -15.80
N LEU A 12 20.71 27.51 -17.03
CA LEU A 12 22.01 27.07 -17.54
C LEU A 12 23.05 28.20 -17.67
N ALA A 13 24.25 28.03 -17.11
CA ALA A 13 25.53 28.47 -17.71
C ALA A 13 26.80 27.98 -16.96
N HIS A 14 27.64 27.25 -17.70
CA HIS A 14 29.11 27.15 -17.69
C HIS A 14 29.89 26.51 -16.51
N ALA A 15 30.35 25.30 -16.80
CA ALA A 15 31.60 24.61 -16.44
C ALA A 15 31.95 24.33 -14.96
N ASP A 16 32.15 23.04 -14.71
CA ASP A 16 32.76 22.35 -13.57
C ASP A 16 31.97 22.31 -12.25
N ALA A 17 31.02 21.38 -12.19
CA ALA A 17 30.59 20.75 -10.95
C ALA A 17 30.31 19.28 -11.26
N ASP A 18 30.86 18.40 -10.42
CA ASP A 18 30.67 16.95 -10.46
C ASP A 18 29.26 16.58 -10.93
N ALA A 19 29.19 15.77 -11.99
CA ALA A 19 27.92 15.22 -12.42
C ALA A 19 27.28 14.55 -11.20
N CYS A 20 26.19 15.12 -10.69
CA CYS A 20 25.30 14.46 -9.74
C CYS A 20 24.80 13.18 -10.40
N GLN A 21 25.57 12.10 -10.28
CA GLN A 21 25.15 10.78 -10.67
C GLN A 21 24.00 10.44 -9.73
N LEU A 22 22.78 10.36 -10.26
CA LEU A 22 21.68 9.72 -9.56
C LEU A 22 22.06 8.25 -9.40
N VAL A 23 22.60 7.90 -8.24
CA VAL A 23 22.91 6.52 -7.89
C VAL A 23 21.77 5.99 -7.04
N TRP A 24 21.20 4.87 -7.47
CA TRP A 24 20.26 4.13 -6.66
C TRP A 24 20.98 3.59 -5.43
N ASN A 25 20.49 3.96 -4.24
CA ASN A 25 20.95 3.35 -3.01
C ASN A 25 19.99 2.23 -2.60
N HIS A 26 20.53 1.05 -2.31
CA HIS A 26 19.74 -0.08 -1.85
C HIS A 26 19.60 -0.04 -0.33
N ILE A 27 18.40 0.27 0.15
CA ILE A 27 18.08 0.22 1.58
C ILE A 27 17.08 -0.91 1.78
N HIS A 28 17.47 -1.91 2.56
CA HIS A 28 16.63 -3.06 2.84
C HIS A 28 15.55 -2.68 3.85
N ALA A 29 14.31 -3.04 3.56
CA ALA A 29 13.32 -3.20 4.61
C ALA A 29 13.62 -4.48 5.40
N PRO A 30 13.43 -4.49 6.73
CA PRO A 30 13.53 -5.71 7.52
C PRO A 30 12.61 -6.78 6.92
N GLN A 31 13.13 -7.99 6.76
CA GLN A 31 12.34 -9.13 6.30
C GLN A 31 11.65 -9.78 7.50
N VAL A 32 10.38 -10.14 7.36
CA VAL A 32 9.64 -10.89 8.39
C VAL A 32 9.42 -12.34 8.01
N SER A 33 9.58 -12.68 6.73
CA SER A 33 9.44 -14.05 6.25
C SER A 33 10.42 -14.38 5.11
N ALA A 34 10.36 -15.63 4.64
CA ALA A 34 11.12 -16.07 3.48
C ALA A 34 10.51 -15.57 2.15
N GLN A 35 9.25 -15.13 2.17
CA GLN A 35 8.50 -14.66 1.00
C GLN A 35 7.78 -13.34 1.31
N ASP A 36 8.54 -12.26 1.38
CA ASP A 36 7.99 -10.90 1.49
C ASP A 36 7.81 -10.31 0.08
N ILE A 37 6.59 -9.88 -0.24
CA ILE A 37 6.28 -9.19 -1.49
C ILE A 37 5.62 -7.86 -1.17
N LEU A 38 6.26 -6.76 -1.57
CA LEU A 38 5.68 -5.41 -1.51
C LEU A 38 5.04 -5.08 -2.86
N TYR A 39 3.74 -4.78 -2.84
CA TYR A 39 2.95 -4.50 -4.04
C TYR A 39 2.82 -3.02 -4.34
N SER A 40 2.77 -2.18 -3.31
CA SER A 40 2.49 -0.76 -3.47
C SER A 40 3.21 0.10 -2.46
N VAL A 41 3.28 1.36 -2.84
CA VAL A 41 4.05 2.37 -2.20
C VAL A 41 3.39 3.72 -2.24
N HIS A 42 3.42 4.45 -1.13
CA HIS A 42 2.94 5.82 -1.06
C HIS A 42 3.89 6.70 -0.24
N ALA A 43 4.33 7.81 -0.81
CA ALA A 43 5.10 8.82 -0.09
C ALA A 43 4.21 10.02 0.24
N LEU A 44 4.06 10.31 1.53
CA LEU A 44 3.48 11.58 1.99
C LEU A 44 4.52 12.70 1.89
N ASN A 45 5.75 12.40 2.28
CA ASN A 45 6.92 13.26 2.14
C ASN A 45 8.20 12.41 2.25
N ALA A 46 9.38 13.04 2.26
CA ALA A 46 10.67 12.35 2.28
C ALA A 46 10.91 11.49 3.55
N ASN A 47 10.18 11.77 4.64
CA ASN A 47 10.34 11.13 5.94
C ASN A 47 9.09 10.36 6.39
N ASP A 48 8.10 10.21 5.51
CA ASP A 48 6.87 9.51 5.82
C ASP A 48 6.38 8.80 4.56
N VAL A 49 6.69 7.51 4.53
CA VAL A 49 6.46 6.69 3.36
C VAL A 49 6.03 5.30 3.78
N TRP A 50 4.97 4.81 3.15
CA TRP A 50 4.36 3.53 3.45
C TRP A 50 4.52 2.55 2.29
N ALA A 51 4.87 1.33 2.64
CA ALA A 51 4.92 0.17 1.77
C ALA A 51 3.91 -0.86 2.24
N VAL A 52 3.16 -1.47 1.33
CA VAL A 52 2.20 -2.52 1.68
C VAL A 52 2.35 -3.73 0.78
N GLY A 53 2.02 -4.89 1.35
CA GLY A 53 2.32 -6.17 0.72
C GLY A 53 1.72 -7.38 1.42
N SER A 54 2.39 -8.51 1.22
CA SER A 54 2.13 -9.77 1.90
C SER A 54 3.45 -10.44 2.32
N ALA A 55 3.42 -11.14 3.46
CA ALA A 55 4.52 -11.95 3.98
C ALA A 55 3.96 -13.30 4.45
N ASP A 56 4.35 -14.40 3.81
CA ASP A 56 3.83 -15.75 4.09
C ASP A 56 2.27 -15.83 4.19
N GLY A 57 1.58 -15.03 3.38
CA GLY A 57 0.10 -14.97 3.38
C GLY A 57 -0.50 -14.11 4.50
N ALA A 58 0.30 -13.36 5.25
CA ALA A 58 -0.14 -12.32 6.16
C ALA A 58 -0.01 -10.93 5.51
N THR A 59 -0.77 -9.95 6.00
CA THR A 59 -0.59 -8.54 5.63
C THR A 59 0.80 -8.07 6.02
N LEU A 60 1.46 -7.32 5.13
CA LEU A 60 2.75 -6.69 5.39
C LEU A 60 2.61 -5.19 5.23
N THR A 61 3.03 -4.42 6.24
CA THR A 61 3.20 -2.97 6.13
C THR A 61 4.58 -2.57 6.62
N ALA A 62 5.26 -1.71 5.86
CA ALA A 62 6.53 -1.11 6.26
C ALA A 62 6.45 0.40 6.17
N HIS A 63 7.12 1.08 7.11
CA HIS A 63 7.16 2.52 7.21
C HIS A 63 8.60 3.03 7.17
N TRP A 64 8.82 4.10 6.42
CA TRP A 64 10.08 4.82 6.35
C TRP A 64 9.95 6.13 7.14
N ASP A 65 10.89 6.33 8.05
CA ASP A 65 10.93 7.50 8.93
C ASP A 65 11.85 8.63 8.44
N GLY A 66 12.40 8.52 7.22
CA GLY A 66 13.43 9.43 6.70
C GLY A 66 14.84 8.85 6.75
N SER A 67 15.04 7.77 7.51
CA SER A 67 16.36 7.18 7.75
C SER A 67 16.40 5.65 7.61
N ALA A 68 15.34 4.97 8.04
CA ALA A 68 15.26 3.52 8.02
C ALA A 68 13.82 3.05 7.75
N TRP A 69 13.72 1.86 7.15
CA TRP A 69 12.45 1.14 7.05
C TRP A 69 12.25 0.32 8.32
N SER A 70 11.03 0.32 8.83
CA SER A 70 10.58 -0.53 9.93
C SER A 70 9.29 -1.26 9.53
N ILE A 71 9.12 -2.49 10.01
CA ILE A 71 7.85 -3.19 9.84
C ILE A 71 6.89 -2.71 10.90
N VAL A 72 5.70 -2.32 10.47
CA VAL A 72 4.60 -1.93 11.35
C VAL A 72 3.58 -3.06 11.34
N THR A 73 3.16 -3.49 12.52
CA THR A 73 2.18 -4.57 12.66
C THR A 73 0.83 -4.14 12.07
N SER A 74 0.24 -5.02 11.27
CA SER A 74 -1.08 -4.84 10.69
C SER A 74 -1.97 -6.06 10.97
N PRO A 75 -3.30 -5.86 11.10
CA PRO A 75 -4.23 -6.95 11.35
C PRO A 75 -4.42 -7.84 10.12
N ASN A 76 -4.58 -9.14 10.36
CA ASN A 76 -4.96 -10.12 9.35
C ASN A 76 -6.44 -10.46 9.46
N ALA A 77 -7.06 -10.88 8.35
CA ALA A 77 -8.36 -11.52 8.42
C ALA A 77 -8.26 -12.84 9.21
N ALA A 78 -9.39 -13.27 9.77
CA ALA A 78 -9.44 -14.48 10.60
C ALA A 78 -9.00 -15.76 9.88
N SER A 79 -9.04 -15.78 8.54
CA SER A 79 -8.62 -16.90 7.71
C SER A 79 -8.21 -16.46 6.31
N GLY A 80 -7.53 -17.37 5.62
CA GLY A 80 -7.07 -17.16 4.25
C GLY A 80 -5.75 -16.40 4.15
N ALA A 81 -5.23 -16.31 2.93
CA ALA A 81 -4.04 -15.52 2.63
C ALA A 81 -4.43 -14.06 2.42
N ASN A 82 -3.69 -13.14 3.03
CA ASN A 82 -3.97 -11.70 3.05
C ASN A 82 -2.94 -10.96 2.20
N GLU A 83 -3.43 -10.11 1.30
CA GLU A 83 -2.59 -9.32 0.41
C GLU A 83 -3.09 -7.88 0.35
N LEU A 84 -2.24 -6.94 0.75
CA LEU A 84 -2.48 -5.51 0.53
C LEU A 84 -1.90 -5.11 -0.83
N ARG A 85 -2.76 -4.61 -1.72
CA ARG A 85 -2.44 -4.35 -3.13
C ARG A 85 -2.12 -2.89 -3.41
N ALA A 86 -2.70 -1.97 -2.67
CA ALA A 86 -2.48 -0.54 -2.84
C ALA A 86 -2.54 0.21 -1.52
N ALA A 87 -1.85 1.34 -1.45
CA ALA A 87 -1.89 2.26 -0.32
C ALA A 87 -1.96 3.70 -0.79
N PHE A 88 -2.67 4.53 -0.01
CA PHE A 88 -2.78 5.97 -0.20
C PHE A 88 -2.81 6.63 1.17
N GLY A 89 -2.14 7.77 1.33
CA GLY A 89 -2.18 8.55 2.56
C GLY A 89 -2.42 10.03 2.29
N SER A 90 -3.25 10.65 3.11
CA SER A 90 -3.48 12.10 3.12
C SER A 90 -2.69 12.83 4.20
N ALA A 91 -2.34 12.12 5.29
CA ALA A 91 -1.55 12.63 6.40
C ALA A 91 -0.85 11.48 7.14
N ALA A 92 0.10 11.80 8.02
CA ALA A 92 0.86 10.83 8.81
C ALA A 92 -0.01 9.91 9.70
N ASN A 93 -1.22 10.36 10.01
CA ASN A 93 -2.22 9.67 10.80
C ASN A 93 -3.48 9.29 10.00
N ASP A 94 -3.38 9.32 8.68
CA ASP A 94 -4.48 9.00 7.78
C ASP A 94 -3.92 8.34 6.52
N VAL A 95 -3.64 7.05 6.66
CA VAL A 95 -3.14 6.19 5.58
C VAL A 95 -4.06 5.00 5.43
N TRP A 96 -4.40 4.68 4.20
CA TRP A 96 -5.30 3.61 3.83
C TRP A 96 -4.55 2.57 3.03
N ALA A 97 -4.82 1.30 3.31
CA ALA A 97 -4.34 0.18 2.54
C ALA A 97 -5.51 -0.70 2.12
N VAL A 98 -5.54 -1.08 0.86
CA VAL A 98 -6.61 -1.91 0.29
C VAL A 98 -6.05 -3.15 -0.36
N GLY A 99 -6.86 -4.20 -0.40
CA GLY A 99 -6.46 -5.46 -0.99
C GLY A 99 -7.55 -6.50 -0.87
N HIS A 100 -7.14 -7.74 -0.60
CA HIS A 100 -8.07 -8.84 -0.40
C HIS A 100 -7.49 -9.95 0.48
N ASN A 101 -8.39 -10.75 1.06
CA ASN A 101 -8.05 -12.05 1.60
C ASN A 101 -8.65 -13.16 0.74
N ARG A 102 -7.83 -14.15 0.40
CA ARG A 102 -8.23 -15.37 -0.31
C ARG A 102 -8.53 -16.46 0.72
N ILE A 103 -9.81 -16.65 1.03
CA ILE A 103 -10.31 -17.62 2.02
C ILE A 103 -10.24 -19.04 1.46
N SER A 104 -10.60 -19.20 0.17
CA SER A 104 -10.49 -20.44 -0.59
C SER A 104 -10.24 -20.11 -2.08
N ASP A 105 -10.10 -21.13 -2.91
CA ASP A 105 -9.93 -20.95 -4.37
C ASP A 105 -11.12 -20.23 -5.04
N THR A 106 -12.29 -20.24 -4.39
CA THR A 106 -13.52 -19.63 -4.91
C THR A 106 -14.05 -18.51 -4.04
N GLU A 107 -13.38 -18.17 -2.94
CA GLU A 107 -13.85 -17.15 -2.00
C GLU A 107 -12.79 -16.10 -1.72
N THR A 108 -13.12 -14.85 -2.05
CA THR A 108 -12.25 -13.68 -1.84
C THR A 108 -13.08 -12.53 -1.27
N ARG A 109 -12.54 -11.83 -0.25
CA ARG A 109 -13.14 -10.62 0.30
C ARG A 109 -12.14 -9.48 0.29
N ALA A 110 -12.61 -8.25 0.17
CA ALA A 110 -11.73 -7.10 0.21
C ALA A 110 -11.19 -6.88 1.61
N LEU A 111 -9.95 -6.41 1.66
CA LEU A 111 -9.34 -5.85 2.85
C LEU A 111 -9.35 -4.32 2.71
N LEU A 112 -9.73 -3.66 3.79
CA LEU A 112 -9.64 -2.21 3.95
C LEU A 112 -9.01 -1.95 5.33
N LEU A 113 -7.80 -1.41 5.33
CA LEU A 113 -7.07 -1.06 6.54
C LEU A 113 -6.87 0.45 6.60
N HIS A 114 -6.97 1.02 7.79
CA HIS A 114 -6.76 2.43 8.07
C HIS A 114 -5.75 2.61 9.20
N TRP A 115 -4.71 3.38 8.95
CA TRP A 115 -3.72 3.82 9.92
C TRP A 115 -4.20 5.13 10.55
N ASP A 116 -4.36 5.12 11.87
CA ASP A 116 -4.87 6.26 12.64
C ASP A 116 -3.77 7.14 13.27
N GLY A 117 -2.50 6.89 12.91
CA GLY A 117 -1.33 7.53 13.53
C GLY A 117 -0.68 6.69 14.63
N SER A 118 -1.32 5.60 15.06
CA SER A 118 -0.82 4.72 16.11
C SER A 118 -0.93 3.24 15.79
N ALA A 119 -2.00 2.83 15.10
CA ALA A 119 -2.26 1.45 14.74
C ALA A 119 -3.00 1.34 13.40
N TRP A 120 -2.78 0.21 12.72
CA TRP A 120 -3.60 -0.21 11.60
C TRP A 120 -4.89 -0.87 12.11
N ASN A 121 -6.02 -0.38 11.65
CA ASN A 121 -7.34 -0.90 11.95
C ASN A 121 -7.96 -1.51 10.70
N MET A 122 -8.45 -2.74 10.79
CA MET A 122 -9.22 -3.36 9.69
C MET A 122 -10.68 -2.90 9.78
N LEU A 123 -11.20 -2.38 8.67
CA LEU A 123 -12.58 -1.94 8.54
C LEU A 123 -13.39 -2.89 7.64
N PRO A 124 -14.71 -3.02 7.89
CA PRO A 124 -15.56 -3.83 7.03
C PRO A 124 -15.70 -3.19 5.64
N ALA A 125 -15.55 -4.00 4.59
CA ALA A 125 -15.89 -3.57 3.24
C ALA A 125 -17.43 -3.56 3.05
N PRO A 126 -18.02 -2.51 2.45
CA PRO A 126 -19.47 -2.39 2.27
C PRO A 126 -20.00 -3.23 1.09
N LEU A 127 -19.50 -4.46 0.92
CA LEU A 127 -19.69 -5.28 -0.29
C LEU A 127 -20.41 -6.62 -0.04
N GLY A 128 -20.89 -6.85 1.18
CA GLY A 128 -21.67 -8.04 1.53
C GLY A 128 -20.90 -9.36 1.33
N ASN A 129 -21.62 -10.45 1.07
CA ASN A 129 -21.07 -11.82 1.01
C ASN A 129 -20.75 -12.32 -0.41
N VAL A 130 -20.63 -11.41 -1.39
CA VAL A 130 -20.17 -11.78 -2.74
C VAL A 130 -18.65 -11.79 -2.81
N ASN A 131 -18.07 -12.41 -3.84
CA ASN A 131 -16.63 -12.28 -4.06
C ASN A 131 -16.31 -10.87 -4.50
N HIS A 132 -15.33 -10.26 -3.83
CA HIS A 132 -14.90 -8.91 -4.13
C HIS A 132 -13.47 -8.70 -3.66
N ALA A 133 -12.76 -7.80 -4.32
CA ALA A 133 -11.41 -7.38 -3.96
C ALA A 133 -11.19 -5.93 -4.35
N LEU A 134 -10.37 -5.23 -3.59
CA LEU A 134 -9.88 -3.91 -3.95
C LEU A 134 -8.47 -4.05 -4.54
N ALA A 135 -8.23 -3.34 -5.64
CA ALA A 135 -6.99 -3.42 -6.41
C ALA A 135 -6.17 -2.12 -6.35
N ALA A 136 -6.85 -0.97 -6.28
CA ALA A 136 -6.21 0.33 -6.21
C ALA A 136 -6.98 1.27 -5.29
N ILE A 137 -6.25 2.23 -4.72
CA ILE A 137 -6.79 3.33 -3.92
C ILE A 137 -6.01 4.58 -4.28
N ASP A 138 -6.72 5.70 -4.42
CA ASP A 138 -6.12 7.02 -4.63
C ASP A 138 -7.03 8.11 -4.07
N GLY A 139 -6.50 9.30 -3.86
CA GLY A 139 -7.24 10.40 -3.27
C GLY A 139 -6.55 11.74 -3.41
N LEU A 140 -7.27 12.78 -2.99
CA LEU A 140 -6.76 14.15 -2.95
C LEU A 140 -6.50 14.63 -1.52
N ASN A 141 -7.32 14.18 -0.57
CA ASN A 141 -7.24 14.50 0.85
C ASN A 141 -8.10 13.51 1.65
N ALA A 142 -8.12 13.67 2.98
CA ALA A 142 -8.84 12.80 3.92
C ALA A 142 -10.34 12.62 3.61
N ASN A 143 -10.98 13.58 2.94
CA ASN A 143 -12.41 13.52 2.60
C ASN A 143 -12.67 13.11 1.16
N ASN A 144 -11.63 12.82 0.38
CA ASN A 144 -11.75 12.58 -1.04
C ASN A 144 -10.81 11.46 -1.48
N VAL A 145 -11.25 10.23 -1.19
CA VAL A 145 -10.51 8.98 -1.40
C VAL A 145 -11.43 7.99 -2.11
N TRP A 146 -10.91 7.31 -3.13
CA TRP A 146 -11.62 6.29 -3.89
C TRP A 146 -10.81 5.01 -3.93
N ALA A 147 -11.49 3.90 -3.67
CA ALA A 147 -10.94 2.58 -3.89
C ALA A 147 -11.71 1.90 -5.03
N VAL A 148 -10.98 1.22 -5.90
CA VAL A 148 -11.53 0.49 -7.04
C VAL A 148 -11.10 -0.96 -7.01
N GLY A 149 -11.90 -1.80 -7.64
CA GLY A 149 -11.73 -3.23 -7.56
C GLY A 149 -12.70 -3.97 -8.45
N TRP A 150 -12.89 -5.25 -8.15
CA TRP A 150 -13.85 -6.10 -8.83
C TRP A 150 -14.75 -6.77 -7.81
N TYR A 151 -15.92 -7.16 -8.28
CA TYR A 151 -16.85 -8.01 -7.54
C TYR A 151 -17.53 -8.95 -8.54
N GLN A 152 -17.93 -10.13 -8.07
CA GLN A 152 -18.66 -11.10 -8.87
C GLN A 152 -20.10 -11.16 -8.36
N ASP A 153 -21.02 -10.56 -9.12
CA ASP A 153 -22.45 -10.75 -8.89
C ASP A 153 -22.85 -12.15 -9.33
N GLY A 154 -23.36 -12.95 -8.40
CA GLY A 154 -23.79 -14.33 -8.62
C GLY A 154 -25.07 -14.49 -9.45
N CYS A 155 -25.33 -13.68 -10.48
CA CYS A 155 -26.51 -13.85 -11.32
C CYS A 155 -26.22 -14.74 -12.55
N PHE A 156 -26.39 -16.06 -12.39
CA PHE A 156 -26.83 -16.90 -13.50
C PHE A 156 -28.35 -16.74 -13.65
N CYS A 157 -28.78 -15.80 -14.49
CA CYS A 157 -30.12 -15.82 -15.07
C CYS A 157 -29.98 -15.95 -16.59
N ALA A 158 -29.88 -17.20 -17.08
CA ALA A 158 -30.29 -17.48 -18.45
C ALA A 158 -31.82 -17.50 -18.48
N LYS A 159 -32.42 -16.64 -19.30
CA LYS A 159 -33.80 -16.82 -19.76
C LYS A 159 -33.84 -17.94 -20.80
#